data_AF-A0A940SMF5-F1
#
_entry.id   AF-A0A940SMF5-F1
#
_cell.length_a   1.000
_cell.length_b   1.000
_cell.length_c   1.000
_cell.angle_alpha   90.00
_cell.angle_beta   90.00
_cell.angle_gamma   90.00
#
_symmetry.space_group_name_H-M   'P 1'
#
loop_
_entity.id
_entity.type
_entity.pdbx_description
1 polymer ?
#
loop_
_entity_poly.entity_id
_entity_poly.type
_entity_poly.pdbx_seq_one_letter_code
_entity_poly.pdbx_strand_id
1 'polypeptide(L)'
;MKPIKATLLSAMMAVQFVTAIFMTELLSCKSSLLAVLYTLLTAGIWTVLLLSEGRGEVLLKWLLSVPLCYPVLLYFWHTHFAVRALNWALPGYGRQSAGGAFAGSLLVVLLAALCAIGLLAALARPQAPSPKCEAVRLGIGAGCTVITVAAVLLLTSQFPPYEAIIARV
;
A
#
# COMPACT_ATOMS: atom_id res chain seq x y z
N MET A 1 3.50 -3.41 -25.36
CA MET A 1 4.04 -3.76 -24.03
C MET A 1 3.93 -5.27 -23.84
N LYS A 2 5.00 -6.00 -23.45
CA LYS A 2 4.88 -7.45 -23.17
C LYS A 2 3.97 -7.62 -21.94
N PRO A 3 2.94 -8.48 -21.96
CA PRO A 3 1.92 -8.58 -20.90
C PRO A 3 2.52 -8.73 -19.49
N ILE A 4 3.66 -9.42 -19.40
CA ILE A 4 4.43 -9.67 -18.17
C ILE A 4 4.76 -8.38 -17.39
N LYS A 5 5.19 -7.32 -18.08
CA LYS A 5 5.61 -6.07 -17.41
C LYS A 5 4.43 -5.31 -16.80
N ALA A 6 3.29 -5.30 -17.50
CA ALA A 6 2.08 -4.69 -16.99
C ALA A 6 1.61 -5.41 -15.73
N THR A 7 1.59 -6.74 -15.76
CA THR A 7 1.27 -7.57 -14.60
C THR A 7 2.21 -7.32 -13.42
N LEU A 8 3.52 -7.21 -13.66
CA LEU A 8 4.50 -6.95 -12.61
C LEU A 8 4.28 -5.57 -11.95
N LEU A 9 4.05 -4.52 -12.74
CA LEU A 9 3.77 -3.18 -12.21
C LEU A 9 2.44 -3.16 -11.43
N SER A 10 1.40 -3.86 -11.92
CA SER A 10 0.14 -4.02 -11.19
C SER A 10 0.33 -4.73 -9.85
N ALA A 11 1.19 -5.76 -9.79
CA ALA A 11 1.50 -6.45 -8.56
C ALA A 11 2.23 -5.53 -7.57
N MET A 12 3.21 -4.75 -8.04
CA MET A 12 3.89 -3.74 -7.21
C MET A 12 2.91 -2.71 -6.67
N MET A 13 2.01 -2.20 -7.52
CA MET A 13 0.97 -1.26 -7.10
C MET A 13 0.05 -1.85 -6.03
N ALA A 14 -0.35 -3.11 -6.17
CA ALA A 14 -1.16 -3.82 -5.19
C ALA A 14 -0.44 -3.97 -3.84
N VAL A 15 0.83 -4.39 -3.86
CA VAL A 15 1.66 -4.49 -2.64
C VAL A 15 1.78 -3.14 -1.95
N GLN A 16 2.08 -2.07 -2.69
CA GLN A 16 2.20 -0.73 -2.11
C GLN A 16 0.86 -0.24 -1.53
N PHE A 17 -0.24 -0.41 -2.26
CA PHE A 17 -1.55 0.03 -1.82
C PHE A 17 -1.98 -0.67 -0.53
N VAL A 18 -1.94 -2.01 -0.51
CA VAL A 18 -2.38 -2.79 0.65
C VAL A 18 -1.46 -2.56 1.85
N THR A 19 -0.14 -2.54 1.64
CA THR A 19 0.79 -2.29 2.75
C THR A 19 0.60 -0.90 3.33
N ALA A 20 0.33 0.10 2.50
CA ALA A 20 0.12 1.46 2.97
C ALA A 20 -1.09 1.57 3.89
N ILE A 21 -2.17 0.81 3.66
CA ILE A 21 -3.34 0.76 4.57
C ILE A 21 -2.89 0.44 6.01
N PHE A 22 -2.14 -0.66 6.18
CA PHE A 22 -1.72 -1.12 7.51
C PHE A 22 -0.59 -0.26 8.11
N MET A 23 0.35 0.20 7.29
CA MET A 23 1.46 1.04 7.75
C MET A 23 1.00 2.43 8.16
N THR A 24 0.06 3.03 7.42
CA THR A 24 -0.53 4.33 7.78
C THR A 24 -1.25 4.25 9.12
N GLU A 25 -1.94 3.15 9.40
CA GLU A 25 -2.61 2.94 10.68
C GLU A 25 -1.59 2.87 11.85
N LEU A 26 -0.52 2.08 11.68
CA LEU A 26 0.57 2.00 12.67
C LEU A 26 1.25 3.36 12.90
N LEU A 27 1.53 4.11 11.83
CA LEU A 27 2.14 5.43 11.93
C LEU A 27 1.21 6.44 12.61
N SER A 28 -0.09 6.32 12.41
CA SER A 28 -1.08 7.21 13.03
C SER A 28 -1.09 7.12 14.56
N CYS A 29 -0.74 5.95 15.11
CA CYS A 29 -0.55 5.76 16.55
C CYS A 29 0.62 6.57 17.12
N LYS A 30 1.62 6.89 16.29
CA LYS A 30 2.79 7.70 16.70
C LYS A 30 2.65 9.18 16.34
N SER A 31 2.21 9.47 15.13
CA SER A 31 2.04 10.84 14.63
C SER A 31 1.11 10.86 13.42
N SER A 32 0.03 11.63 13.52
CA SER A 32 -0.91 11.86 12.41
C SER A 32 -0.23 12.54 11.22
N LEU A 33 0.70 13.47 11.46
CA LEU A 33 1.49 14.13 10.40
C LEU A 33 2.31 13.10 9.61
N LEU A 34 3.00 12.19 10.31
CA LEU A 34 3.81 11.17 9.67
C LEU A 34 2.96 10.21 8.84
N ALA A 35 1.78 9.82 9.35
CA ALA A 35 0.82 9.00 8.62
C ALA A 35 0.32 9.68 7.33
N VAL A 36 0.02 10.98 7.39
CA VAL A 36 -0.40 11.75 6.20
C VAL A 36 0.74 11.87 5.19
N LEU A 37 1.96 12.21 5.63
CA LEU A 37 3.12 12.30 4.75
C LEU A 37 3.42 10.97 4.04
N TYR A 38 3.35 9.86 4.78
CA TYR A 38 3.53 8.53 4.21
C TYR A 38 2.41 8.16 3.22
N THR A 39 1.17 8.55 3.51
CA THR A 39 0.02 8.35 2.60
C THR A 39 0.21 9.11 1.28
N LEU A 40 0.65 10.38 1.35
CA LEU A 40 0.94 11.21 0.17
C LEU A 40 2.09 10.61 -0.66
N LEU A 41 3.17 10.19 0.00
CA LEU A 41 4.32 9.57 -0.66
C LEU A 41 3.90 8.30 -1.40
N THR A 42 3.12 7.43 -0.75
CA THR A 42 2.67 6.17 -1.34
C THR A 42 1.74 6.42 -2.52
N ALA A 43 0.81 7.37 -2.41
CA ALA A 43 -0.04 7.76 -3.54
C ALA A 43 0.78 8.30 -4.74
N GLY A 44 1.84 9.06 -4.46
CA GLY A 44 2.79 9.53 -5.48
C GLY A 44 3.49 8.37 -6.18
N ILE A 45 4.06 7.42 -5.43
CA ILE A 45 4.70 6.21 -5.98
C ILE A 45 3.71 5.42 -6.83
N TRP A 46 2.50 5.20 -6.30
CA TRP A 46 1.43 4.48 -7.00
C TRP A 46 1.09 5.15 -8.33
N THR A 47 0.99 6.48 -8.36
CA THR A 47 0.74 7.26 -9.57
C THR A 47 1.87 7.10 -10.59
N VAL A 48 3.13 7.16 -10.14
CA VAL A 48 4.31 6.96 -11.01
C VAL A 48 4.31 5.57 -11.65
N LEU A 49 3.92 4.54 -10.90
CA LEU A 49 3.82 3.16 -11.41
C LEU A 49 2.67 2.97 -12.41
N LEU A 50 1.57 3.70 -12.20
CA LEU A 50 0.41 3.67 -13.07
C LEU A 50 0.70 4.30 -14.44
N LEU A 51 1.56 5.33 -14.50
CA LEU A 51 1.89 6.02 -15.74
C LEU A 51 2.31 5.03 -16.83
N SER A 52 1.75 5.21 -18.02
CA SER A 52 2.07 4.45 -19.22
C SER A 52 2.08 5.38 -20.45
N GLU A 53 2.47 4.84 -21.60
CA GLU A 53 2.36 5.46 -22.94
C GLU A 53 1.00 5.17 -23.60
N GLY A 54 0.20 4.24 -23.07
CA GLY A 54 -1.12 3.93 -23.59
C GLY A 54 -2.20 4.08 -22.53
N ARG A 55 -3.31 4.77 -22.85
CA ARG A 55 -4.48 4.84 -21.97
C ARG A 55 -5.04 3.45 -21.63
N GLY A 56 -5.10 2.56 -22.62
CA GLY A 56 -5.51 1.18 -22.40
C GLY A 56 -4.59 0.42 -21.44
N GLU A 57 -3.30 0.74 -21.43
CA GLU A 57 -2.34 0.11 -20.53
C GLU A 57 -2.41 0.69 -19.11
N VAL A 58 -2.68 1.99 -18.96
CA VAL A 58 -3.03 2.60 -17.66
C VAL A 58 -4.22 1.87 -17.05
N LEU A 59 -5.31 1.73 -17.82
CA LEU A 59 -6.52 1.04 -17.36
C LEU A 59 -6.26 -0.44 -17.05
N LEU A 60 -5.49 -1.13 -17.90
CA LEU A 60 -5.13 -2.53 -17.67
C LEU A 60 -4.33 -2.69 -16.37
N LYS A 61 -3.34 -1.80 -16.13
CA LYS A 61 -2.52 -1.83 -14.91
C LYS A 61 -3.37 -1.65 -13.66
N TRP A 62 -4.28 -0.67 -13.71
CA TRP A 62 -5.22 -0.39 -12.64
C TRP A 62 -6.21 -1.54 -12.41
N LEU A 63 -6.81 -2.07 -13.48
CA LEU A 63 -7.78 -3.15 -13.38
C LEU A 63 -7.13 -4.44 -12.84
N LEU A 64 -5.90 -4.75 -13.26
CA LEU A 64 -5.14 -5.89 -12.78
C LEU A 64 -4.65 -5.72 -11.33
N SER A 65 -4.44 -4.49 -10.85
CA SER A 65 -3.96 -4.30 -9.48
C SER A 65 -5.04 -4.62 -8.44
N VAL A 66 -6.32 -4.40 -8.76
CA VAL A 66 -7.45 -4.70 -7.87
C VAL A 66 -7.49 -6.17 -7.42
N PRO A 67 -7.53 -7.18 -8.31
CA PRO A 67 -7.50 -8.59 -7.88
C PRO A 67 -6.15 -8.97 -7.25
N LEU A 68 -5.05 -8.33 -7.63
CA LEU A 68 -3.73 -8.58 -7.03
C LEU A 68 -3.60 -8.03 -5.60
N CYS A 69 -4.51 -7.15 -5.15
CA CYS A 69 -4.58 -6.75 -3.74
C CYS A 69 -5.01 -7.92 -2.84
N TYR A 70 -5.83 -8.85 -3.34
CA TYR A 70 -6.38 -9.96 -2.54
C TYR A 70 -5.32 -10.84 -1.86
N PRO A 71 -4.28 -11.38 -2.54
CA PRO A 71 -3.25 -12.19 -1.88
C PRO A 71 -2.46 -11.39 -0.85
N VAL A 72 -2.23 -10.10 -1.06
CA VAL A 72 -1.54 -9.24 -0.09
C VAL A 72 -2.43 -9.04 1.14
N LEU A 73 -3.73 -8.76 0.95
CA LEU A 73 -4.70 -8.64 2.05
C LEU A 73 -4.79 -9.93 2.86
N LEU A 74 -4.82 -11.10 2.20
CA LEU A 74 -4.81 -12.39 2.87
C LEU A 74 -3.57 -12.59 3.76
N TYR A 75 -2.39 -12.16 3.30
CA TYR A 75 -1.18 -12.21 4.12
C TYR A 75 -1.33 -11.39 5.41
N PHE A 76 -1.78 -10.14 5.30
CA PHE A 76 -1.98 -9.27 6.48
C PHE A 76 -3.08 -9.80 7.41
N TRP A 77 -4.12 -10.43 6.86
CA TRP A 77 -5.19 -11.06 7.62
C TRP A 77 -4.69 -12.26 8.41
N HIS A 78 -4.02 -13.21 7.75
CA HIS A 78 -3.50 -14.43 8.38
C HIS A 78 -2.42 -14.16 9.41
N THR A 79 -1.64 -13.10 9.23
CA THR A 79 -0.59 -12.71 10.19
C THR A 79 -1.13 -11.89 11.37
N HIS A 80 -2.43 -11.59 11.38
CA HIS A 80 -3.08 -10.68 12.34
C HIS A 80 -2.32 -9.36 12.49
N PHE A 81 -1.78 -8.85 11.38
CA PHE A 81 -0.79 -7.78 11.40
C PHE A 81 -1.33 -6.52 12.11
N ALA A 82 -2.54 -6.07 11.80
CA ALA A 82 -3.13 -4.86 12.39
C ALA A 82 -3.22 -4.95 13.93
N VAL A 83 -3.74 -6.07 14.46
CA VAL A 83 -3.87 -6.28 15.91
C VAL A 83 -2.51 -6.37 16.58
N ARG A 84 -1.57 -7.10 15.97
CA ARG A 84 -0.21 -7.26 16.49
C ARG A 84 0.59 -5.96 16.45
N ALA A 85 0.45 -5.19 15.38
CA ALA A 85 1.05 -3.88 15.20
C ALA A 85 0.53 -2.87 16.24
N LEU A 86 -0.78 -2.87 16.47
CA LEU A 86 -1.42 -1.99 17.45
C LEU A 86 -0.94 -2.29 18.88
N ASN A 87 -0.86 -3.56 19.25
CA ASN A 87 -0.38 -3.96 20.58
C ASN A 87 1.15 -3.80 20.75
N TRP A 88 1.89 -3.71 19.65
CA TRP A 88 3.30 -3.31 19.69
C TRP A 88 3.46 -1.79 19.90
N ALA A 89 2.62 -0.98 19.25
CA ALA A 89 2.61 0.47 19.44
C ALA A 89 2.04 0.91 20.79
N LEU A 90 1.00 0.21 21.26
CA LEU A 90 0.27 0.48 22.50
C LEU A 90 0.11 -0.84 23.30
N PRO A 91 1.05 -1.16 24.20
CA PRO A 91 1.00 -2.40 24.97
C PRO A 91 -0.31 -2.52 25.79
N GLY A 92 -1.02 -3.64 25.64
CA GLY A 92 -2.25 -3.93 26.38
C GLY A 92 -3.53 -3.37 25.75
N TYR A 93 -3.46 -2.83 24.53
CA TYR A 93 -4.64 -2.32 23.82
C TYR A 93 -5.70 -3.39 23.52
N GLY A 94 -5.28 -4.65 23.29
CA GLY A 94 -6.20 -5.73 22.96
C GLY A 94 -6.71 -5.64 21.52
N ARG A 95 -8.02 -5.72 21.31
CA ARG A 95 -8.63 -5.62 19.96
C ARG A 95 -8.86 -4.16 19.57
N GLN A 96 -8.86 -3.87 18.26
CA GLN A 96 -9.18 -2.54 17.73
C GLN A 96 -10.50 -2.02 18.32
N SER A 97 -10.49 -0.80 18.86
CA SER A 97 -11.70 -0.11 19.28
C SER A 97 -12.46 0.45 18.07
N ALA A 98 -13.75 0.70 18.23
CA ALA A 98 -14.58 1.30 17.17
C ALA A 98 -14.05 2.67 16.68
N GLY A 99 -13.48 3.48 17.59
CA GLY A 99 -12.88 4.77 17.25
C GLY A 99 -11.56 4.64 16.48
N GLY A 100 -10.71 3.67 16.83
CA GLY A 100 -9.47 3.39 16.10
C GLY A 100 -9.75 2.88 14.68
N ALA A 101 -10.73 2.00 14.53
CA ALA A 101 -11.19 1.52 13.23
C ALA A 101 -11.75 2.67 12.36
N PHE A 102 -12.46 3.62 12.96
CA PHE A 102 -12.97 4.80 12.26
C PHE A 102 -11.85 5.71 11.74
N ALA A 103 -10.87 6.07 12.59
CA ALA A 103 -9.74 6.89 12.17
C ALA A 103 -8.90 6.21 11.06
N GLY A 104 -8.66 4.91 11.18
CA GLY A 104 -8.03 4.11 10.12
C GLY A 104 -8.82 4.16 8.82
N SER A 105 -10.15 4.03 8.88
CA SER A 105 -11.01 4.06 7.68
C SER A 105 -10.93 5.40 6.93
N LEU A 106 -10.80 6.53 7.63
CA LEU A 106 -10.65 7.85 6.99
C LEU A 106 -9.35 7.96 6.20
N LEU A 107 -8.25 7.44 6.73
CA LEU A 107 -6.95 7.43 6.05
C LEU A 107 -6.97 6.50 4.83
N VAL A 108 -7.70 5.39 4.89
CA VAL A 108 -7.91 4.52 3.73
C VAL A 108 -8.72 5.22 2.65
N VAL A 109 -9.80 5.92 3.02
CA VAL A 109 -10.59 6.72 2.08
C VAL A 109 -9.73 7.81 1.43
N LEU A 110 -8.89 8.48 2.20
CA LEU A 110 -7.94 9.48 1.69
C LEU A 110 -6.95 8.85 0.69
N LEU A 111 -6.32 7.72 1.03
CA LEU A 111 -5.41 7.00 0.13
C LEU A 111 -6.10 6.61 -1.16
N ALA A 112 -7.33 6.06 -1.08
CA ALA A 112 -8.11 5.67 -2.24
C ALA A 112 -8.45 6.88 -3.13
N ALA A 113 -8.84 8.01 -2.53
CA ALA A 113 -9.11 9.25 -3.25
C ALA A 113 -7.85 9.78 -3.96
N LEU A 114 -6.69 9.76 -3.29
CA LEU A 114 -5.42 10.18 -3.90
C LEU A 114 -5.00 9.27 -5.06
N CYS A 115 -5.17 7.95 -4.92
CA CYS A 115 -4.94 7.00 -6.02
C CYS A 115 -5.92 7.24 -7.19
N ALA A 116 -7.18 7.56 -6.91
CA ALA A 116 -8.16 7.90 -7.96
C ALA A 116 -7.77 9.20 -8.69
N ILE A 117 -7.30 10.22 -7.98
CA ILE A 117 -6.75 11.45 -8.59
C ILE A 117 -5.53 11.11 -9.45
N GLY A 118 -4.64 10.25 -8.96
CA GLY A 118 -3.49 9.75 -9.73
C GLY A 118 -3.89 9.04 -11.02
N LEU A 119 -4.97 8.25 -10.98
CA LEU A 119 -5.56 7.61 -12.16
C LEU A 119 -6.09 8.62 -13.16
N LEU A 120 -6.89 9.59 -12.70
CA LEU A 120 -7.43 10.64 -13.56
C LEU A 120 -6.30 11.47 -14.21
N ALA A 121 -5.28 11.83 -13.43
CA ALA A 121 -4.10 12.53 -13.94
C ALA A 121 -3.33 11.71 -14.98
N ALA A 122 -3.15 10.40 -14.75
CA ALA A 122 -2.49 9.51 -15.70
C ALA A 122 -3.27 9.35 -17.02
N LEU A 123 -4.60 9.35 -16.95
CA LEU A 123 -5.48 9.27 -18.14
C LEU A 123 -5.55 10.59 -18.92
N ALA A 124 -5.50 11.72 -18.22
CA ALA A 124 -5.53 13.07 -18.80
C ALA A 124 -4.21 13.46 -19.48
N ARG A 125 -3.09 12.83 -19.09
CA ARG A 125 -1.76 13.15 -19.64
C ARG A 125 -1.68 12.83 -21.15
N PRO A 126 -1.12 13.74 -21.98
CA PRO A 126 -0.82 13.45 -23.37
C PRO A 126 0.22 12.33 -23.47
N GLN A 127 -0.12 11.32 -24.27
CA GLN A 127 0.65 10.09 -24.38
C GLN A 127 1.75 10.29 -25.43
N ALA A 128 2.96 10.57 -24.98
CA ALA A 128 4.14 10.65 -25.84
C ALA A 128 5.05 9.44 -25.58
N PRO A 129 5.50 8.72 -26.63
CA PRO A 129 6.37 7.56 -26.46
C PRO A 129 7.74 8.00 -25.94
N SER A 130 8.16 7.47 -24.79
CA SER A 130 9.52 7.64 -24.26
C SER A 130 9.99 6.36 -23.52
N PRO A 131 10.66 5.44 -24.23
CA PRO A 131 11.07 4.14 -23.67
C PRO A 131 12.04 4.26 -22.48
N LYS A 132 12.81 5.36 -22.39
CA LYS A 132 13.70 5.64 -21.25
C LYS A 132 12.97 5.82 -19.92
N CYS A 133 11.72 6.31 -19.94
CA CYS A 133 10.95 6.50 -18.72
C CYS A 133 10.39 5.18 -18.16
N GLU A 134 10.26 4.12 -18.95
CA GLU A 134 9.64 2.86 -18.52
C GLU A 134 10.59 2.03 -17.64
N ALA A 135 11.86 1.92 -18.01
CA ALA A 135 12.86 1.20 -17.22
C ALA A 135 13.09 1.86 -15.84
N VAL A 136 13.09 3.19 -15.80
CA VAL A 136 13.21 3.96 -14.55
C VAL A 136 12.00 3.70 -13.63
N ARG A 137 10.78 3.70 -14.18
CA ARG A 137 9.56 3.38 -13.42
C ARG A 137 9.61 1.98 -12.81
N LEU A 138 10.07 1.00 -13.58
CA LEU A 138 10.22 -0.37 -13.10
C LEU A 138 11.29 -0.50 -12.02
N GLY A 139 12.41 0.22 -12.15
CA GLY A 139 13.46 0.28 -11.13
C GLY A 139 12.97 0.90 -9.82
N ILE A 140 12.28 2.05 -9.90
CA ILE A 140 11.67 2.71 -8.72
C ILE A 140 10.64 1.77 -8.08
N GLY A 141 9.75 1.17 -8.88
CA GLY A 141 8.73 0.24 -8.39
C GLY A 141 9.31 -0.96 -7.68
N ALA A 142 10.32 -1.59 -8.27
CA ALA A 142 11.00 -2.73 -7.67
C ALA A 142 11.71 -2.33 -6.37
N GLY A 143 12.47 -1.23 -6.36
CA GLY A 143 13.17 -0.73 -5.17
C GLY A 143 12.20 -0.43 -4.03
N CYS A 144 11.15 0.35 -4.30
CA CYS A 144 10.12 0.65 -3.29
C CYS A 144 9.43 -0.62 -2.80
N THR A 145 9.13 -1.58 -3.68
CA THR A 145 8.46 -2.84 -3.28
C THR A 145 9.35 -3.70 -2.39
N VAL A 146 10.63 -3.83 -2.73
CA VAL A 146 11.60 -4.55 -1.88
C VAL A 146 11.72 -3.90 -0.50
N ILE A 147 11.84 -2.57 -0.45
CA ILE A 147 11.90 -1.83 0.82
C ILE A 147 10.62 -2.05 1.63
N THR A 148 9.45 -1.92 1.00
CA THR A 148 8.15 -2.12 1.65
C THR A 148 8.02 -3.54 2.22
N VAL A 149 8.36 -4.57 1.43
CA VAL A 149 8.32 -5.97 1.88
C VAL A 149 9.31 -6.21 3.02
N ALA A 150 10.53 -5.72 2.91
CA ALA A 150 11.53 -5.84 3.98
C ALA A 150 11.07 -5.18 5.28
N ALA A 151 10.50 -3.97 5.19
CA ALA A 151 9.95 -3.26 6.35
C ALA A 151 8.81 -4.04 7.02
N VAL A 152 7.87 -4.59 6.22
CA VAL A 152 6.77 -5.41 6.75
C VAL A 152 7.29 -6.66 7.45
N LEU A 153 8.23 -7.37 6.84
CA LEU A 153 8.80 -8.59 7.43
C LEU A 153 9.56 -8.30 8.73
N LEU A 154 10.34 -7.22 8.76
CA LEU A 154 11.05 -6.76 9.96
C LEU A 154 10.10 -6.33 11.08
N LEU A 155 9.02 -5.62 10.76
CA LEU A 155 8.02 -5.26 11.75
C LEU A 155 7.27 -6.50 12.27
N THR A 156 6.91 -7.40 11.37
CA THR A 156 6.18 -8.64 11.71
C THR A 156 6.99 -9.53 12.66
N SER A 157 8.32 -9.53 12.58
CA SER A 157 9.18 -10.29 13.50
C SER A 157 9.32 -9.63 14.87
N GLN A 158 9.10 -8.32 14.98
CA GLN A 158 9.17 -7.58 16.25
C GLN A 158 7.85 -7.57 17.01
N PHE A 159 6.72 -7.80 16.33
CA PHE A 159 5.42 -7.73 16.97
C PHE A 159 5.16 -8.92 17.91
N PRO A 160 4.47 -8.68 19.04
CA PRO A 160 4.10 -9.76 19.95
C PRO A 160 3.24 -10.82 19.24
N PRO A 161 3.36 -12.10 19.63
CA PRO A 161 2.55 -13.16 19.04
C PRO A 161 1.07 -12.95 19.37
N TYR A 162 0.20 -13.27 18.42
CA TYR A 162 -1.24 -13.03 18.53
C TYR A 162 -1.86 -13.74 19.75
N GLU A 163 -1.46 -14.99 20.00
CA GLU A 163 -1.93 -15.78 21.14
C GLU A 163 -1.64 -15.10 22.49
N ALA A 164 -0.47 -14.46 22.63
CA ALA A 164 -0.10 -13.75 23.85
C ALA A 164 -0.91 -12.46 24.05
N ILE A 165 -1.49 -11.89 22.98
CA ILE A 165 -2.37 -10.72 23.07
C ILE A 165 -3.75 -11.17 23.56
N ILE A 166 -4.32 -12.22 22.97
CA ILE A 166 -5.67 -12.70 23.35
C ILE A 166 -5.66 -13.23 24.79
N ALA A 167 -4.62 -13.94 25.22
CA ALA A 167 -4.55 -14.49 26.58
C ALA A 167 -4.53 -13.42 27.70
N ARG A 168 -4.36 -12.13 27.36
CA ARG A 168 -4.34 -11.01 28.30
C ARG A 168 -5.63 -10.19 28.32
N VAL A 169 -6.58 -10.49 27.43
CA VAL A 169 -7.91 -9.85 27.33
C VAL A 169 -8.93 -10.73 28.02
#